data_AF-A0A662GIH9-F1
#
_entry.id   AF-A0A662GIH9-F1
#
_cell.length_a   1.000
_cell.length_b   1.000
_cell.length_c   1.000
_cell.angle_alpha   90.00
_cell.angle_beta   90.00
_cell.angle_gamma   90.00
#
_symmetry.space_group_name_H-M   'P 1'
#
loop_
_entity.id
_entity.type
_entity.pdbx_description
1 polymer ?
#
loop_
_entity_poly.entity_id
_entity_poly.type
_entity_poly.pdbx_seq_one_letter_code
_entity_poly.pdbx_strand_id
1 'polypeptide(L)'
;MDAIEAYKLGRFDLVLMYGAILAHFDSWALPRLFASAAEALRENGVVIVEEMDRIHAIFMSRFKEFIVENPKPEALSISVHAGYDPVKGSYLRNYIRVKDWEVVTLPVNFRSISTIASTLWLFLKDIDIVRTETENLYLVLGKTPRGLLKPEHLEEPTVIKRGKTLEFFLVI
;
A
#
# COMPACT_ATOMS: atom_id res chain seq x y z
N MET A 1 8.90 -4.56 14.81
CA MET A 1 9.46 -5.36 13.71
C MET A 1 8.88 -4.83 12.41
N ASP A 2 9.68 -4.71 11.36
CA ASP A 2 9.21 -4.25 10.06
C ASP A 2 8.44 -5.39 9.34
N ALA A 3 7.28 -5.08 8.76
CA ALA A 3 6.45 -6.04 8.05
C ALA A 3 7.14 -6.59 6.79
N ILE A 4 8.03 -5.82 6.16
CA ILE A 4 8.82 -6.31 5.02
C ILE A 4 9.82 -7.39 5.43
N GLU A 5 10.12 -7.52 6.72
CA GLU A 5 11.01 -8.56 7.27
C GLU A 5 10.27 -9.69 7.98
N ALA A 6 8.93 -9.74 7.89
CA ALA A 6 8.11 -10.71 8.61
C ALA A 6 8.46 -12.18 8.27
N TYR A 7 8.97 -12.46 7.06
CA TYR A 7 9.47 -13.78 6.67
C TYR A 7 10.55 -14.36 7.60
N LYS A 8 11.27 -13.52 8.35
CA LYS A 8 12.27 -13.96 9.33
C LYS A 8 11.64 -14.64 10.55
N LEU A 9 10.34 -14.47 10.77
CA LEU A 9 9.62 -15.12 11.88
C LEU A 9 9.34 -16.60 11.65
N GLY A 10 9.50 -17.10 10.43
CA GLY A 10 9.24 -18.49 10.06
C GLY A 10 8.17 -18.62 8.98
N ARG A 11 7.57 -19.82 8.90
CA ARG A 11 6.60 -20.17 7.86
C ARG A 11 5.24 -20.52 8.43
N PHE A 12 4.20 -19.91 7.86
CA PHE A 12 2.83 -19.92 8.36
C PHE A 12 1.85 -20.47 7.33
N ASP A 13 0.74 -21.02 7.82
CA ASP A 13 -0.38 -21.46 6.98
C ASP A 13 -1.25 -20.27 6.53
N LEU A 14 -1.20 -19.15 7.24
CA LEU A 14 -1.96 -17.94 6.96
C LEU A 14 -1.10 -16.70 7.17
N VAL A 15 -1.13 -15.78 6.21
CA VAL A 15 -0.63 -14.40 6.36
C VAL A 15 -1.79 -13.43 6.12
N LEU A 16 -2.10 -12.60 7.11
CA LEU A 16 -3.21 -11.65 7.06
C LEU A 16 -2.70 -10.21 7.03
N MET A 17 -3.14 -9.46 6.02
CA MET A 17 -2.92 -8.03 5.86
C MET A 17 -4.28 -7.33 5.92
N TYR A 18 -4.54 -6.59 6.99
CA TYR A 18 -5.85 -5.99 7.25
C TYR A 18 -5.72 -4.63 7.93
N GLY A 19 -6.81 -3.86 7.97
CA GLY A 19 -6.80 -2.54 8.63
C GLY A 19 -6.16 -1.44 7.78
N ALA A 20 -6.34 -1.50 6.46
CA ALA A 20 -5.85 -0.49 5.50
C ALA A 20 -4.34 -0.25 5.51
N ILE A 21 -3.55 -1.25 5.89
CA ILE A 21 -2.09 -1.11 6.04
C ILE A 21 -1.38 -0.74 4.74
N LEU A 22 -1.94 -1.12 3.57
CA LEU A 22 -1.28 -0.90 2.28
C LEU A 22 -1.15 0.57 1.90
N ALA A 23 -1.95 1.46 2.50
CA ALA A 23 -1.83 2.90 2.31
C ALA A 23 -0.46 3.42 2.79
N HIS A 24 0.18 2.74 3.74
CA HIS A 24 1.46 3.12 4.33
C HIS A 24 2.69 2.55 3.58
N PHE A 25 2.48 1.65 2.62
CA PHE A 25 3.55 1.12 1.78
C PHE A 25 3.54 1.83 0.44
N ASP A 26 4.67 2.44 0.06
CA ASP A 26 4.84 3.02 -1.27
C ASP A 26 4.95 1.96 -2.38
N SER A 27 5.05 2.41 -3.63
CA SER A 27 5.04 1.52 -4.80
C SER A 27 6.26 0.58 -4.87
N TRP A 28 7.31 0.84 -4.10
CA TRP A 28 8.53 0.05 -4.02
C TRP A 28 8.58 -0.85 -2.79
N ALA A 29 7.93 -0.42 -1.70
CA ALA A 29 7.77 -1.19 -0.49
C ALA A 29 6.70 -2.29 -0.63
N LEU A 30 5.63 -2.04 -1.38
CA LEU A 30 4.55 -3.02 -1.59
C LEU A 30 5.04 -4.38 -2.15
N PRO A 31 5.81 -4.44 -3.27
CA PRO A 31 6.30 -5.72 -3.76
C PRO A 31 7.26 -6.41 -2.77
N ARG A 32 7.97 -5.66 -1.93
CA ARG A 32 8.81 -6.22 -0.85
C ARG A 32 7.97 -6.83 0.26
N LEU A 33 6.88 -6.17 0.65
CA LEU A 33 5.91 -6.71 1.59
C LEU A 33 5.30 -8.03 1.05
N PHE A 34 4.95 -8.08 -0.23
CA PHE A 34 4.41 -9.29 -0.85
C PHE A 34 5.44 -10.41 -1.02
N ALA A 35 6.69 -10.08 -1.36
CA ALA A 35 7.79 -11.04 -1.35
C ALA A 35 8.00 -11.65 0.05
N SER A 36 7.96 -10.80 1.08
CA SER A 36 8.07 -11.22 2.49
C SER A 36 6.92 -12.15 2.87
N ALA A 37 5.68 -11.79 2.53
CA ALA A 37 4.51 -12.61 2.80
C ALA A 37 4.57 -13.96 2.08
N ALA A 38 5.01 -13.99 0.82
CA ALA A 38 5.15 -15.21 0.06
C ALA A 38 6.26 -16.12 0.60
N GLU A 39 7.40 -15.57 1.03
CA GLU A 39 8.49 -16.35 1.64
C GLU A 39 8.10 -16.90 3.04
N ALA A 40 7.28 -16.14 3.78
CA ALA A 40 6.72 -16.56 5.06
C ALA A 40 5.59 -17.60 4.91
N LEU A 41 5.16 -17.93 3.68
CA LEU A 41 4.03 -18.81 3.45
C LEU A 41 4.48 -20.26 3.28
N ARG A 42 3.74 -21.20 3.86
CA ARG A 42 3.88 -22.64 3.56
C ARG A 42 3.30 -22.95 2.18
N GLU A 43 3.65 -24.13 1.64
CA GLU A 43 3.25 -24.55 0.29
C GLU A 43 1.74 -24.50 0.04
N ASN A 44 0.94 -24.87 1.04
CA ASN A 44 -0.53 -24.84 1.00
C ASN A 44 -1.14 -23.67 1.78
N GLY A 45 -0.32 -22.69 2.18
CA GLY A 45 -0.79 -21.53 2.92
C GLY A 45 -1.55 -20.53 2.04
N VAL A 46 -2.22 -19.59 2.71
CA VAL A 46 -3.00 -18.52 2.08
C VAL A 46 -2.53 -17.15 2.57
N VAL A 47 -2.35 -16.21 1.65
CA VAL A 47 -2.26 -14.78 1.97
C VAL A 47 -3.64 -14.15 1.78
N ILE A 48 -4.07 -13.34 2.74
CA ILE A 48 -5.31 -12.57 2.66
C ILE A 48 -4.96 -11.11 2.81
N VAL A 49 -5.39 -10.30 1.85
CA VAL A 49 -5.25 -8.85 1.87
C VAL A 49 -6.63 -8.22 1.85
N GLU A 50 -7.03 -7.62 2.96
CA GLU A 50 -8.20 -6.77 3.04
C GLU A 50 -7.83 -5.36 2.57
N GLU A 51 -8.54 -4.85 1.56
CA GLU A 51 -8.32 -3.49 1.08
C GLU A 51 -9.61 -2.88 0.54
N MET A 52 -9.76 -1.57 0.72
CA MET A 52 -10.80 -0.77 0.09
C MET A 52 -10.31 -0.24 -1.26
N ASP A 53 -11.12 -0.34 -2.33
CA ASP A 53 -10.80 0.23 -3.64
C ASP A 53 -10.90 1.76 -3.61
N ARG A 54 -9.85 2.39 -3.07
CA ARG A 54 -9.76 3.84 -2.91
C ARG A 54 -9.68 4.55 -4.25
N ILE A 55 -9.08 3.94 -5.27
CA ILE A 55 -9.05 4.52 -6.61
C ILE A 55 -10.47 4.63 -7.15
N HIS A 56 -11.25 3.54 -7.13
CA HIS A 56 -12.63 3.57 -7.53
C HIS A 56 -13.44 4.60 -6.72
N ALA A 57 -13.31 4.58 -5.39
CA ALA A 57 -14.00 5.53 -4.52
C ALA A 57 -13.65 7.00 -4.84
N ILE A 58 -12.39 7.31 -5.12
CA ILE A 58 -11.95 8.66 -5.51
C ILE A 58 -12.55 9.09 -6.84
N PHE A 59 -12.62 8.22 -7.84
CA PHE A 59 -13.24 8.58 -9.13
C PHE A 59 -14.75 8.76 -9.02
N MET A 60 -15.42 8.00 -8.16
CA MET A 60 -16.87 8.12 -7.93
C MET A 60 -17.25 9.33 -7.04
N SER A 61 -16.40 9.70 -6.08
CA SER A 61 -16.70 10.75 -5.08
C SER A 61 -15.81 12.00 -5.17
N ARG A 62 -14.95 12.07 -6.20
CA ARG A 62 -13.88 13.06 -6.41
C ARG A 62 -12.74 12.94 -5.40
N PHE A 63 -11.54 13.35 -5.83
CA PHE A 63 -10.42 13.53 -4.92
C PHE A 63 -10.68 14.71 -3.98
N LYS A 64 -10.55 14.48 -2.67
CA LYS A 64 -10.79 15.51 -1.66
C LYS A 64 -9.49 16.21 -1.29
N GLU A 65 -9.37 17.49 -1.64
CA GLU A 65 -8.27 18.32 -1.19
C GLU A 65 -8.28 18.53 0.33
N PHE A 66 -9.46 18.58 0.95
CA PHE A 66 -9.67 18.74 2.39
C PHE A 66 -10.57 17.63 2.95
N ILE A 67 -10.18 17.06 4.10
CA ILE A 67 -10.93 16.00 4.78
C ILE A 67 -11.00 16.31 6.28
N VAL A 68 -12.16 16.10 6.91
CA VAL A 68 -12.27 16.00 8.37
C VAL A 68 -11.97 14.55 8.75
N GLU A 69 -10.81 14.33 9.35
CA GLU A 69 -10.30 12.99 9.70
C GLU A 69 -10.91 12.49 11.01
N ASN A 70 -11.04 13.38 12.00
CA ASN A 70 -11.73 13.09 13.26
C ASN A 70 -12.66 14.27 13.58
N PRO A 71 -13.99 14.08 13.56
CA PRO A 71 -14.95 15.17 13.79
C PRO A 71 -15.19 15.48 15.28
N LYS A 72 -14.64 14.69 16.21
CA LYS A 72 -14.88 14.89 17.65
C LYS A 72 -14.23 16.18 18.15
N PRO A 73 -14.96 17.11 18.79
CA PRO A 73 -14.42 18.43 19.16
C PRO A 73 -13.10 18.39 19.95
N GLU A 74 -12.95 17.46 20.89
CA GLU A 74 -11.78 17.30 21.75
C GLU A 74 -10.54 16.75 21.04
N ALA A 75 -10.75 16.11 19.89
CA ALA A 75 -9.73 15.43 19.09
C ALA A 75 -9.83 15.81 17.60
N LEU A 76 -10.39 16.99 17.32
CA LEU A 76 -10.71 17.43 15.96
C LEU A 76 -9.43 17.46 15.14
N SER A 77 -9.42 16.72 14.03
CA SER A 77 -8.31 16.72 13.09
C SER A 77 -8.81 16.78 11.66
N ILE A 78 -8.07 17.51 10.85
CA ILE A 78 -8.32 17.69 9.42
C ILE A 78 -7.10 17.22 8.64
N SER A 79 -7.25 16.92 7.36
CA SER A 79 -6.12 16.74 6.48
C SER A 79 -6.30 17.52 5.19
N VAL A 80 -5.19 18.09 4.70
CA VAL A 80 -5.14 18.77 3.41
C VAL A 80 -4.13 18.13 2.49
N HIS A 81 -4.44 18.05 1.20
CA HIS A 81 -3.48 17.62 0.19
C HIS A 81 -2.31 18.61 0.11
N ALA A 82 -1.09 18.09 0.13
CA ALA A 82 0.14 18.86 0.14
C ALA A 82 0.99 18.69 -1.13
N GLY A 83 0.76 17.62 -1.89
CA GLY A 83 1.48 17.35 -3.14
C GLY A 83 1.52 15.87 -3.49
N TYR A 84 2.24 15.55 -4.55
CA TYR A 84 2.38 14.19 -5.08
C TYR A 84 3.86 13.89 -5.33
N ASP A 85 4.32 12.74 -4.83
CA ASP A 85 5.66 12.20 -5.11
C ASP A 85 5.54 11.19 -6.28
N PRO A 86 5.99 11.55 -7.49
CA PRO A 86 5.91 10.65 -8.64
C PRO A 86 6.93 9.51 -8.60
N VAL A 87 7.99 9.63 -7.76
CA VAL A 87 8.96 8.56 -7.59
C VAL A 87 8.34 7.45 -6.74
N LYS A 88 7.71 7.79 -5.62
CA LYS A 88 7.10 6.80 -4.70
C LYS A 88 5.66 6.44 -5.05
N GLY A 89 4.97 7.30 -5.82
CA GLY A 89 3.54 7.20 -6.09
C GLY A 89 2.67 7.63 -4.91
N SER A 90 3.22 8.44 -3.99
CA SER A 90 2.55 8.81 -2.74
C SER A 90 1.90 10.19 -2.86
N TYR A 91 0.65 10.29 -2.41
CA TYR A 91 0.00 11.57 -2.18
C TYR A 91 0.38 12.05 -0.79
N LEU A 92 0.99 13.22 -0.70
CA LEU A 92 1.34 13.84 0.56
C LEU A 92 0.11 14.55 1.12
N ARG A 93 -0.22 14.28 2.39
CA ARG A 93 -1.28 14.99 3.11
C ARG A 93 -0.74 15.52 4.43
N ASN A 94 -1.06 16.78 4.72
CA ASN A 94 -0.81 17.39 6.02
C ASN A 94 -1.99 17.09 6.93
N TYR A 95 -1.78 16.23 7.92
CA TYR A 95 -2.72 15.98 9.00
C TYR A 95 -2.52 17.02 10.08
N ILE A 96 -3.56 17.77 10.39
CA ILE A 96 -3.53 18.91 11.30
C ILE A 96 -4.47 18.61 12.46
N ARG A 97 -3.92 18.57 13.68
CA ARG A 97 -4.73 18.53 14.89
C ARG A 97 -5.16 19.96 15.23
N VAL A 98 -6.47 20.20 15.26
CA VAL A 98 -7.00 21.59 15.34
C VAL A 98 -6.80 22.19 16.74
N LYS A 99 -6.73 21.36 17.78
CA LYS A 99 -6.58 21.81 19.17
C LYS A 99 -5.30 22.63 19.40
N ASP A 100 -4.19 22.21 18.79
CA ASP A 100 -2.85 22.78 19.01
C ASP A 100 -2.12 23.12 17.72
N TRP A 101 -2.78 22.93 16.56
CA TRP A 101 -2.24 23.14 15.22
C TRP A 101 -0.98 22.31 14.94
N GLU A 102 -0.79 21.18 15.62
CA GLU A 102 0.29 20.26 15.28
C GLU A 102 0.03 19.69 13.88
N VAL A 103 1.06 19.74 13.03
CA VAL A 103 1.02 19.26 11.65
C VAL A 103 1.98 18.11 11.45
N VAL A 104 1.47 17.01 10.89
CA VAL A 104 2.28 15.90 10.40
C VAL A 104 1.98 15.65 8.93
N THR A 105 3.01 15.69 8.09
CA THR A 105 2.88 15.31 6.68
C THR A 105 3.07 13.80 6.55
N LEU A 106 2.05 13.11 6.03
CA LEU A 106 2.09 11.67 5.78
C LEU A 106 1.94 11.37 4.29
N PRO A 107 2.78 10.48 3.73
CA PRO A 107 2.53 9.89 2.43
C PRO A 107 1.40 8.85 2.55
N VAL A 108 0.41 8.94 1.66
CA VAL A 108 -0.63 7.93 1.50
C VAL A 108 -0.64 7.41 0.08
N ASN A 109 -0.79 6.09 -0.06
CA ASN A 109 -0.75 5.41 -1.35
C ASN A 109 -2.11 4.80 -1.67
N PHE A 110 -2.64 5.10 -2.85
CA PHE A 110 -3.93 4.59 -3.31
C PHE A 110 -3.72 3.61 -4.46
N ARG A 111 -4.41 2.48 -4.41
CA ARG A 111 -4.32 1.42 -5.42
C ARG A 111 -5.71 0.84 -5.67
N SER A 112 -5.94 0.38 -6.89
CA SER A 112 -7.11 -0.45 -7.17
C SER A 112 -6.88 -1.87 -6.66
N ILE A 113 -7.97 -2.62 -6.48
CA ILE A 113 -7.89 -4.02 -6.10
C ILE A 113 -7.14 -4.83 -7.17
N SER A 114 -7.31 -4.51 -8.44
CA SER A 114 -6.60 -5.17 -9.54
C SER A 114 -5.09 -4.95 -9.51
N THR A 115 -4.61 -3.75 -9.14
CA THR A 115 -3.18 -3.50 -8.96
C THR A 115 -2.60 -4.32 -7.82
N ILE A 116 -3.33 -4.44 -6.71
CA ILE A 116 -2.91 -5.25 -5.56
C ILE A 116 -2.85 -6.73 -5.93
N ALA A 117 -3.93 -7.25 -6.52
CA ALA A 117 -4.04 -8.64 -6.96
C ALA A 117 -2.96 -9.03 -7.97
N SER A 118 -2.77 -8.21 -9.02
CA SER A 118 -1.75 -8.47 -10.04
C SER A 118 -0.32 -8.37 -9.52
N THR A 119 -0.04 -7.49 -8.56
CA THR A 119 1.29 -7.42 -7.93
C THR A 119 1.53 -8.64 -7.02
N LEU A 120 0.53 -9.04 -6.24
CA LEU A 120 0.61 -10.22 -5.36
C LEU A 120 0.76 -11.52 -6.19
N TRP A 121 0.08 -11.61 -7.34
CA TRP A 121 0.18 -12.72 -8.29
C TRP A 121 1.61 -12.99 -8.79
N LEU A 122 2.49 -11.98 -8.81
CA LEU A 122 3.89 -12.18 -9.19
C LEU A 122 4.61 -13.14 -8.23
N PHE A 123 4.14 -13.26 -6.99
CA PHE A 123 4.75 -14.08 -5.95
C PHE A 123 4.02 -15.39 -5.66
N LEU A 124 2.75 -15.50 -6.09
CA LEU A 124 1.86 -16.62 -5.79
C LEU A 124 1.35 -17.28 -7.09
N LYS A 125 1.05 -18.57 -7.07
CA LYS A 125 0.61 -19.27 -8.29
C LYS A 125 -0.80 -18.89 -8.70
N ASP A 126 -1.66 -18.60 -7.73
CA ASP A 126 -3.08 -18.34 -7.92
C ASP A 126 -3.56 -17.17 -7.04
N ILE A 127 -4.53 -16.41 -7.55
CA ILE A 127 -5.14 -15.24 -6.90
C ILE A 127 -6.65 -15.25 -7.12
N ASP A 128 -7.39 -14.89 -6.08
CA ASP A 128 -8.84 -14.68 -6.14
C ASP A 128 -9.22 -13.36 -5.45
N ILE A 129 -10.41 -12.84 -5.74
CA ILE A 129 -10.94 -11.60 -5.18
C ILE A 129 -12.35 -11.85 -4.67
N VAL A 130 -12.54 -11.70 -3.36
CA VAL A 130 -13.84 -11.86 -2.70
C VAL A 130 -14.40 -10.49 -2.34
N ARG A 131 -15.66 -10.26 -2.69
CA ARG A 131 -16.41 -9.08 -2.23
C ARG A 131 -16.83 -9.26 -0.79
N THR A 132 -16.74 -8.20 0.00
CA THR A 132 -17.33 -8.18 1.35
C THR A 132 -18.72 -7.54 1.31
N GLU A 133 -19.44 -7.60 2.44
CA GLU A 133 -20.69 -6.85 2.61
C GLU A 133 -20.48 -5.33 2.68
N THR A 134 -19.26 -4.90 3.02
CA THR A 134 -18.91 -3.48 3.05
C THR A 134 -18.61 -2.98 1.64
N GLU A 135 -19.28 -1.90 1.24
CA GLU A 135 -19.12 -1.32 -0.08
C GLU A 135 -17.65 -0.96 -0.36
N ASN A 136 -17.17 -1.33 -1.56
CA ASN A 136 -15.80 -1.11 -2.02
C ASN A 136 -14.70 -1.80 -1.19
N LEU A 137 -15.03 -2.65 -0.22
CA LEU A 137 -14.07 -3.45 0.54
C LEU A 137 -14.00 -4.88 -0.02
N TYR A 138 -12.79 -5.35 -0.27
CA TYR A 138 -12.51 -6.64 -0.89
C TYR A 138 -11.44 -7.41 -0.11
N LEU A 139 -11.46 -8.72 -0.25
CA LEU A 139 -10.37 -9.59 0.15
C LEU A 139 -9.67 -10.11 -1.11
N VAL A 140 -8.39 -9.79 -1.27
CA VAL A 140 -7.52 -10.41 -2.27
C VAL A 140 -6.87 -11.63 -1.62
N LEU A 141 -7.13 -12.80 -2.17
CA LEU A 141 -6.62 -14.06 -1.69
C LEU A 141 -5.49 -14.52 -2.61
N GLY A 142 -4.43 -15.08 -2.04
CA GLY A 142 -3.38 -15.70 -2.83
C GLY A 142 -2.87 -16.99 -2.23
N LYS A 143 -2.53 -17.94 -3.11
CA LYS A 143 -2.17 -19.31 -2.70
C LYS A 143 -0.94 -19.82 -3.44
N THR A 144 -0.26 -20.75 -2.78
CA THR A 144 0.90 -21.48 -3.29
C THR A 144 2.04 -20.55 -3.70
N PRO A 145 3.04 -20.30 -2.84
CA PRO A 145 4.15 -19.42 -3.19
C PRO A 145 4.93 -19.97 -4.37
N ARG A 146 5.35 -19.07 -5.28
CA ARG A 146 6.18 -19.44 -6.45
C ARG A 146 7.62 -19.76 -6.05
N GLY A 147 8.14 -19.07 -5.04
CA GLY A 147 9.54 -19.19 -4.60
C GLY A 147 10.58 -18.64 -5.59
N LEU A 148 10.15 -17.92 -6.63
CA LEU A 148 11.02 -17.40 -7.69
C LEU A 148 11.59 -16.01 -7.38
N LEU A 149 10.78 -15.15 -6.76
CA LEU A 149 11.16 -13.81 -6.34
C LEU A 149 11.14 -13.76 -4.82
N LYS A 150 12.32 -13.60 -4.22
CA LYS A 150 12.51 -13.52 -2.77
C LYS A 150 12.79 -12.08 -2.33
N PRO A 151 12.62 -11.75 -1.03
CA PRO A 151 12.92 -10.41 -0.52
C PRO A 151 14.31 -9.89 -0.93
N GLU A 152 15.33 -10.74 -0.91
CA GLU A 152 16.70 -10.41 -1.29
C GLU A 152 16.89 -10.04 -2.78
N HIS A 153 15.97 -10.45 -3.66
CA HIS A 153 16.05 -10.10 -5.09
C HIS A 153 15.55 -8.67 -5.38
N LEU A 154 14.79 -8.08 -4.47
CA LEU A 154 14.17 -6.78 -4.65
C LEU A 154 15.06 -5.67 -4.10
N GLU A 155 16.23 -5.49 -4.69
CA GLU A 155 17.15 -4.40 -4.34
C GLU A 155 16.55 -3.02 -4.67
N GLU A 156 17.12 -1.99 -4.05
CA GLU A 156 16.69 -0.61 -4.29
C GLU A 156 17.10 -0.12 -5.70
N PRO A 157 16.13 0.26 -6.55
CA PRO A 157 16.42 0.66 -7.92
C PRO A 157 17.02 2.07 -7.98
N THR A 158 17.69 2.38 -9.09
CA THR A 158 18.39 3.66 -9.29
C THR A 158 17.50 4.89 -9.09
N VAL A 159 16.22 4.83 -9.48
CA VAL A 159 15.30 5.97 -9.31
C VAL A 159 15.04 6.28 -7.84
N ILE A 160 14.99 5.27 -6.98
CA ILE A 160 14.82 5.46 -5.53
C ILE A 160 16.10 5.98 -4.91
N LYS A 161 17.25 5.39 -5.24
CA LYS A 161 18.57 5.89 -4.82
C LYS A 161 18.79 7.35 -5.20
N ARG A 162 18.26 7.78 -6.36
CA ARG A 162 18.32 9.16 -6.85
C ARG A 162 17.31 10.09 -6.18
N GLY A 163 16.17 9.58 -5.73
CA GLY A 163 15.11 10.34 -5.06
C GLY A 163 14.35 11.35 -5.93
N LYS A 164 14.58 11.37 -7.25
CA LYS A 164 13.87 12.26 -8.19
C LYS A 164 13.78 11.70 -9.61
N THR A 165 12.85 12.23 -10.39
CA THR A 165 12.74 11.97 -11.83
C THR A 165 13.94 12.55 -12.59
N LEU A 166 14.15 12.09 -13.82
CA LEU A 166 15.07 12.76 -14.75
C LEU A 166 14.29 13.84 -15.49
N GLU A 167 14.93 14.97 -15.71
CA GLU A 167 14.42 16.02 -16.59
C GLU A 167 14.89 15.72 -18.00
N PHE A 168 13.96 15.67 -18.95
CA PHE A 168 14.28 15.55 -20.35
C PHE A 168 14.39 16.96 -20.94
N PHE A 169 15.61 17.42 -21.18
CA PHE A 169 15.83 18.67 -21.91
C PHE A 169 15.85 18.37 -23.41
N LEU A 170 14.81 18.78 -24.12
CA LEU A 170 14.86 18.92 -25.57
C LEU A 170 15.75 20.13 -25.88
N VAL A 171 16.96 19.87 -26.39
CA VAL A 171 17.72 20.89 -27.10
C VAL A 171 17.05 21.01 -28.46
N ILE A 172 16.19 22.01 -28.60
CA ILE A 172 15.63 22.47 -29.88
C ILE A 172 16.56 23.50 -30.50
#